data_AF-X5YVK5-F1
#
_entry.id   AF-X5YVK5-F1
#
_cell.length_a   1.000
_cell.length_b   1.000
_cell.length_c   1.000
_cell.angle_alpha   90.00
_cell.angle_beta   90.00
_cell.angle_gamma   90.00
#
_symmetry.space_group_name_H-M   'P 1'
#
loop_
_entity.id
_entity.type
_entity.pdbx_description
1 polymer ?
#
loop_
_entity_poly.entity_id
_entity_poly.type
_entity_poly.pdbx_seq_one_letter_code
_entity_poly.pdbx_strand_id
1 'polypeptide(L)'
;MVDSMTGKRIKRRDAAAIEWPTVVLAFFCYGMWLAAGLLLWPSYPIPALLLLGFVLALQSSIMHEVLHGHPTRSALINEAFVFLPIGLVWPFRRFKTLHLRHHADERLTDPLDDPESYYQALWMHDDLPPTMKFLLKINNTMAGRFFLGPWLSCIGFFVDDARHVIAGDKAIGKAWLLHAIGLAIVVPIVQFGFGIPVWLYILVPVWLGQSLIAVRTFAEHQWSEHPEGRTVIIERSPLSFLFLNNNLHFVHHKTPTVAWYRLPKLFADRRDEWLRMNNGYAYPNYFALIKAYAFKAKEPIVHPVLRRRPEPGRAFKPRIRARSISGLGSAPVPAEPPKE
;
A
#
# COMPACT_ATOMS: atom_id res chain seq x y z
N MET A 1 -34.83 27.98 -28.05
CA MET A 1 -34.98 28.62 -26.74
C MET A 1 -35.47 27.57 -25.76
N VAL A 2 -34.59 27.08 -24.88
CA VAL A 2 -34.83 26.72 -23.46
C VAL A 2 -33.45 26.37 -22.87
N ASP A 3 -32.94 27.32 -22.09
CA ASP A 3 -32.03 27.29 -20.95
C ASP A 3 -30.80 26.37 -20.87
N SER A 4 -29.66 27.03 -21.14
CA SER A 4 -28.34 26.78 -20.58
C SER A 4 -28.33 26.93 -19.05
N MET A 5 -28.31 25.81 -18.33
CA MET A 5 -27.92 25.82 -16.92
C MET A 5 -26.39 25.84 -16.83
N THR A 6 -25.89 27.05 -16.57
CA THR A 6 -24.53 27.38 -16.19
C THR A 6 -23.94 26.38 -15.19
N GLY A 7 -22.97 25.60 -15.65
CA GLY A 7 -22.10 24.79 -14.81
C GLY A 7 -21.35 25.71 -13.83
N LYS A 8 -21.82 25.71 -12.58
CA LYS A 8 -21.12 26.33 -11.45
C LYS A 8 -19.78 25.64 -11.31
N ARG A 9 -18.73 26.25 -11.88
CA ARG A 9 -17.33 25.90 -11.68
C ARG A 9 -17.11 25.80 -10.17
N ILE A 10 -16.98 24.57 -9.66
CA ILE A 10 -16.65 24.34 -8.26
C ILE A 10 -15.30 25.01 -8.05
N LYS A 11 -15.32 26.17 -7.38
CA LYS A 11 -14.11 26.85 -6.91
C LYS A 11 -13.29 25.79 -6.17
N ARG A 12 -12.05 25.56 -6.61
CA ARG A 12 -11.02 24.86 -5.81
C ARG A 12 -11.00 25.56 -4.46
N ARG A 13 -11.67 25.00 -3.45
CA ARG A 13 -11.46 25.39 -2.07
C ARG A 13 -10.00 25.07 -1.80
N ASP A 14 -9.24 26.09 -1.42
CA ASP A 14 -7.85 25.96 -1.00
C ASP A 14 -7.73 24.76 -0.05
N ALA A 15 -7.17 23.67 -0.56
CA ALA A 15 -6.71 22.58 0.28
C ALA A 15 -5.71 23.20 1.26
N ALA A 16 -5.93 22.96 2.55
CA ALA A 16 -5.09 23.45 3.64
C ALA A 16 -3.62 23.35 3.23
N ALA A 17 -2.84 24.44 3.40
CA ALA A 17 -1.44 24.45 3.01
C ALA A 17 -0.63 23.33 3.68
N ILE A 18 -1.09 22.87 4.85
CA ILE A 18 -0.52 21.80 5.67
C ILE A 18 -1.67 21.00 6.30
N GLU A 19 -1.61 19.68 6.21
CA GLU A 19 -2.54 18.77 6.86
C GLU A 19 -2.06 18.37 8.26
N TRP A 20 -2.37 19.22 9.24
CA TRP A 20 -1.98 19.02 10.64
C TRP A 20 -2.34 17.65 11.24
N PRO A 21 -3.50 17.02 10.96
CA PRO A 21 -3.78 15.68 11.48
C PRO A 21 -2.72 14.65 11.09
N THR A 22 -2.26 14.68 9.84
CA THR A 22 -1.23 13.76 9.32
C THR A 22 0.15 14.12 9.87
N VAL A 23 0.46 15.41 10.03
CA VAL A 23 1.71 15.88 10.68
C VAL A 23 1.79 15.37 12.12
N VAL A 24 0.75 15.62 12.92
CA VAL A 24 0.67 15.18 14.33
C VAL A 24 0.77 13.67 14.42
N LEU A 25 0.09 12.94 13.52
CA LEU A 25 0.14 11.48 13.51
C LEU A 25 1.53 10.93 13.19
N ALA A 26 2.26 11.55 12.27
CA ALA A 26 3.64 11.18 11.97
C ALA A 26 4.55 11.36 13.21
N PHE A 27 4.51 12.54 13.85
CA PHE A 27 5.29 12.76 15.07
C PHE A 27 4.87 11.84 16.22
N PHE A 28 3.57 11.60 16.38
CA PHE A 28 3.05 10.66 17.37
C PHE A 28 3.57 9.24 17.12
N CYS A 29 3.60 8.79 15.86
CA CYS A 29 4.12 7.47 15.49
C CYS A 29 5.60 7.29 15.90
N TYR A 30 6.47 8.24 15.54
CA TYR A 30 7.89 8.18 15.93
C TYR A 30 8.09 8.40 17.44
N GLY A 31 7.28 9.26 18.07
CA GLY A 31 7.28 9.46 19.52
C GLY A 31 6.91 8.19 20.28
N MET A 32 5.88 7.46 19.83
CA MET A 32 5.52 6.16 20.39
C MET A 32 6.61 5.11 20.17
N TRP A 33 7.26 5.10 19.00
CA TRP A 33 8.39 4.21 18.72
C TRP A 33 9.53 4.43 19.73
N LEU A 34 9.92 5.70 19.94
CA LEU A 34 10.95 6.07 20.93
C LEU A 34 10.51 5.74 22.35
N ALA A 35 9.27 6.07 22.75
CA ALA A 35 8.78 5.80 24.09
C ALA A 35 8.68 4.29 24.38
N ALA A 36 8.21 3.50 23.42
CA ALA A 36 8.15 2.05 23.56
C ALA A 36 9.55 1.42 23.66
N GLY A 37 10.50 1.89 22.84
CA GLY A 37 11.88 1.39 22.85
C GLY A 37 12.72 1.83 24.05
N LEU A 38 12.58 3.08 24.52
CA LEU A 38 13.41 3.63 25.59
C LEU A 38 12.79 3.45 26.99
N LEU A 39 11.46 3.56 27.10
CA LEU A 39 10.79 3.61 28.40
C LEU A 39 10.06 2.32 28.73
N LEU A 40 9.40 1.70 27.74
CA LEU A 40 8.58 0.51 27.99
C LEU A 40 9.38 -0.79 27.93
N TRP A 41 10.27 -0.94 26.93
CA TRP A 41 11.07 -2.14 26.72
C TRP A 41 11.88 -2.61 27.94
N PRO A 42 12.58 -1.74 28.70
CA PRO A 42 13.42 -2.18 29.82
C PRO A 42 12.64 -2.88 30.95
N SER A 43 11.37 -2.52 31.14
CA SER A 43 10.53 -3.04 32.23
C SER A 43 9.45 -4.01 31.75
N TYR A 44 8.98 -3.86 30.52
CA TYR A 44 7.84 -4.61 29.97
C TYR A 44 8.14 -5.07 28.53
N PRO A 45 9.04 -6.06 28.35
CA PRO A 45 9.54 -6.42 27.03
C PRO A 45 8.45 -6.96 26.09
N ILE A 46 7.54 -7.80 26.58
CA ILE A 46 6.45 -8.36 25.74
C ILE A 46 5.48 -7.25 25.28
N PRO A 47 4.89 -6.43 26.17
CA PRO A 47 4.06 -5.30 25.74
C PRO A 47 4.79 -4.32 24.81
N ALA A 48 6.07 -4.05 25.07
CA ALA A 48 6.87 -3.17 24.21
C ALA A 48 7.00 -3.71 22.79
N LEU A 49 7.35 -4.99 22.62
CA LEU A 49 7.50 -5.58 21.29
C LEU A 49 6.17 -5.61 20.51
N LEU A 50 5.05 -5.90 21.19
CA LEU A 50 3.73 -5.87 20.56
C LEU A 50 3.34 -4.44 20.15
N LEU A 51 3.51 -3.46 21.05
CA LEU A 51 3.24 -2.06 20.75
C LEU A 51 4.11 -1.56 19.59
N LEU A 52 5.39 -1.90 19.58
CA LEU A 52 6.28 -1.59 18.47
C LEU A 52 5.73 -2.17 17.17
N GLY A 53 5.26 -3.43 17.14
CA GLY A 53 4.63 -4.00 15.95
C GLY A 53 3.43 -3.19 15.43
N PHE A 54 2.55 -2.72 16.32
CA PHE A 54 1.45 -1.81 15.95
C PHE A 54 1.96 -0.46 15.42
N VAL A 55 2.98 0.11 16.05
CA VAL A 55 3.62 1.37 15.61
C VAL A 55 4.22 1.20 14.21
N LEU A 56 4.84 0.07 13.90
CA LEU A 56 5.43 -0.18 12.58
C LEU A 56 4.37 -0.37 11.49
N ALA A 57 3.24 -1.01 11.83
CA ALA A 57 2.08 -1.04 10.94
C ALA A 57 1.55 0.38 10.68
N LEU A 58 1.39 1.20 11.73
CA LEU A 58 0.96 2.60 11.59
C LEU A 58 1.93 3.39 10.69
N GLN A 59 3.24 3.21 10.86
CA GLN A 59 4.26 3.87 10.04
C GLN A 59 4.15 3.46 8.56
N SER A 60 3.87 2.19 8.26
CA SER A 60 3.59 1.73 6.90
C SER A 60 2.35 2.41 6.30
N SER A 61 1.28 2.58 7.08
CA SER A 61 0.10 3.34 6.64
C SER A 61 0.41 4.83 6.42
N ILE A 62 1.24 5.45 7.26
CA ILE A 62 1.70 6.84 7.05
C ILE A 62 2.57 6.95 5.80
N MET A 63 3.45 5.98 5.53
CA MET A 63 4.21 5.92 4.27
C MET A 63 3.28 5.90 3.06
N HIS A 64 2.20 5.11 3.13
CA HIS A 64 1.17 5.06 2.09
C HIS A 64 0.44 6.41 1.91
N GLU A 65 0.09 7.08 3.00
CA GLU A 65 -0.51 8.43 2.91
C GLU A 65 0.46 9.45 2.29
N VAL A 66 1.73 9.39 2.70
CA VAL A 66 2.78 10.33 2.26
C VAL A 66 3.13 10.18 0.77
N LEU A 67 3.12 8.95 0.24
CA LEU A 67 3.39 8.73 -1.18
C LEU A 67 2.32 9.34 -2.11
N HIS A 68 1.10 9.59 -1.59
CA HIS A 68 -0.01 10.26 -2.28
C HIS A 68 0.05 11.79 -2.21
N GLY A 69 1.10 12.34 -1.60
CA GLY A 69 1.36 13.78 -1.59
C GLY A 69 0.89 14.50 -0.33
N HIS A 70 0.62 13.77 0.75
CA HIS A 70 0.34 14.33 2.08
C HIS A 70 1.63 14.43 2.92
N PRO A 71 1.72 15.32 3.94
CA PRO A 71 0.69 16.27 4.38
C PRO A 71 0.83 17.69 3.80
N THR A 72 1.85 17.94 2.97
CA THR A 72 2.15 19.27 2.42
C THR A 72 2.19 19.24 0.89
N ARG A 73 2.27 20.41 0.26
CA ARG A 73 2.45 20.51 -1.21
C ARG A 73 3.85 20.10 -1.69
N SER A 74 4.82 19.91 -0.79
CA SER A 74 6.20 19.58 -1.14
C SER A 74 6.47 18.10 -0.93
N ALA A 75 6.73 17.38 -2.02
CA ALA A 75 7.06 15.95 -1.97
C ALA A 75 8.32 15.66 -1.13
N LEU A 76 9.28 16.59 -1.08
CA LEU A 76 10.51 16.43 -0.29
C LEU A 76 10.23 16.57 1.22
N ILE A 77 9.40 17.55 1.62
CA ILE A 77 8.99 17.71 3.02
C ILE A 77 8.16 16.51 3.46
N ASN A 78 7.26 16.03 2.59
CA ASN A 78 6.45 14.85 2.83
C ASN A 78 7.33 13.61 3.05
N GLU A 79 8.31 13.37 2.16
CA GLU A 79 9.28 12.26 2.31
C GLU A 79 10.06 12.34 3.62
N ALA A 80 10.40 13.55 4.10
CA ALA A 80 11.10 13.72 5.38
C ALA A 80 10.32 13.16 6.58
N PHE A 81 8.97 13.21 6.55
CA PHE A 81 8.13 12.63 7.61
C PHE A 81 8.23 11.12 7.73
N VAL A 82 8.72 10.41 6.70
CA VAL A 82 8.84 8.95 6.69
C VAL A 82 10.24 8.47 6.32
N PHE A 83 11.21 9.39 6.33
CA PHE A 83 12.57 9.11 5.86
C PHE A 83 13.26 8.04 6.70
N LEU A 84 13.01 8.02 8.02
CA LEU A 84 13.56 7.01 8.92
C LEU A 84 12.72 5.72 8.84
N PRO A 85 13.23 4.65 8.23
CA PRO A 85 12.44 3.45 7.94
C PRO A 85 12.42 2.54 9.18
N ILE A 86 11.64 2.90 10.20
CA ILE A 86 11.55 2.10 11.43
C ILE A 86 10.98 0.69 11.18
N GLY A 87 10.23 0.50 10.08
CA GLY A 87 9.79 -0.81 9.58
C GLY A 87 10.85 -1.64 8.84
N LEU A 88 12.06 -1.10 8.64
CA LEU A 88 13.26 -1.68 8.01
C LEU A 88 13.18 -2.17 6.54
N VAL A 89 12.01 -2.60 6.06
CA VAL A 89 11.91 -3.40 4.82
C VAL A 89 11.86 -2.53 3.56
N TRP A 90 11.01 -1.51 3.52
CA TRP A 90 10.57 -0.91 2.25
C TRP A 90 11.25 0.44 1.96
N PRO A 91 12.07 0.57 0.90
CA PRO A 91 12.57 1.86 0.44
C PRO A 91 11.42 2.76 -0.02
N PHE A 92 11.21 3.90 0.66
CA PHE A 92 10.05 4.77 0.43
C PHE A 92 9.84 5.14 -1.04
N ARG A 93 10.90 5.54 -1.76
CA ARG A 93 10.77 5.92 -3.19
C ARG A 93 10.42 4.77 -4.10
N ARG A 94 10.90 3.56 -3.78
CA ARG A 94 10.54 2.35 -4.53
C ARG A 94 9.09 1.99 -4.27
N PHE A 95 8.68 1.99 -3.00
CA PHE A 95 7.29 1.77 -2.60
C PHE A 95 6.35 2.77 -3.30
N LYS A 96 6.68 4.06 -3.26
CA LYS A 96 5.95 5.11 -3.99
C LYS A 96 5.82 4.82 -5.48
N THR A 97 6.90 4.41 -6.14
CA THR A 97 6.88 4.16 -7.59
C THR A 97 6.00 2.98 -7.95
N LEU A 98 6.11 1.87 -7.21
CA LEU A 98 5.30 0.67 -7.43
C LEU A 98 3.83 0.94 -7.11
N HIS A 99 3.56 1.56 -5.97
CA HIS A 99 2.19 1.83 -5.55
C HIS A 99 1.47 2.82 -6.49
N LEU A 100 2.14 3.88 -6.94
CA LEU A 100 1.52 4.79 -7.93
C LEU A 100 1.26 4.10 -9.28
N ARG A 101 2.00 3.05 -9.63
CA ARG A 101 1.71 2.20 -10.79
C ARG A 101 0.49 1.31 -10.54
N HIS A 102 0.36 0.80 -9.32
CA HIS A 102 -0.78 0.00 -8.87
C HIS A 102 -2.12 0.77 -8.95
N HIS A 103 -2.12 2.08 -8.73
CA HIS A 103 -3.31 2.96 -8.92
C HIS A 103 -3.83 3.05 -10.37
N ALA A 104 -3.24 2.33 -11.33
CA ALA A 104 -3.79 2.18 -12.66
C ALA A 104 -4.95 1.14 -12.66
N ASP A 105 -6.16 1.58 -12.28
CA ASP A 105 -7.36 0.76 -12.06
C ASP A 105 -7.61 -0.34 -13.13
N GLU A 106 -7.44 -0.04 -14.42
CA GLU A 106 -7.69 -1.00 -15.51
C GLU A 106 -6.83 -2.28 -15.41
N ARG A 107 -5.65 -2.16 -14.80
CA ARG A 107 -4.63 -3.22 -14.71
C ARG A 107 -4.60 -3.91 -13.37
N LEU A 108 -5.42 -3.46 -12.41
CA LEU A 108 -5.54 -4.13 -11.11
C LEU A 108 -5.75 -5.62 -11.30
N THR A 109 -5.05 -6.40 -10.48
CA THR A 109 -4.96 -7.87 -10.48
C THR A 109 -4.14 -8.52 -11.57
N ASP A 110 -3.66 -7.79 -12.59
CA ASP A 110 -2.78 -8.41 -13.61
C ASP A 110 -1.43 -8.84 -12.99
N PRO A 111 -1.06 -10.13 -13.04
CA PRO A 111 0.17 -10.64 -12.43
C PRO A 111 1.48 -9.99 -12.87
N LEU A 112 1.52 -9.34 -14.05
CA LEU A 112 2.73 -8.75 -14.62
C LEU A 112 2.72 -7.22 -14.62
N ASP A 113 1.53 -6.62 -14.70
CA ASP A 113 1.38 -5.17 -14.80
C ASP A 113 1.04 -4.49 -13.46
N ASP A 114 0.38 -5.20 -12.55
CA ASP A 114 0.04 -4.73 -11.21
C ASP A 114 1.09 -5.23 -10.20
N PRO A 115 1.95 -4.35 -9.66
CA PRO A 115 3.01 -4.74 -8.74
C PRO A 115 2.50 -5.18 -7.36
N GLU A 116 1.22 -4.98 -7.05
CA GLU A 116 0.58 -5.42 -5.80
C GLU A 116 -0.41 -6.58 -6.04
N SER A 117 -0.41 -7.17 -7.24
CA SER A 117 -1.23 -8.33 -7.54
C SER A 117 -0.78 -9.55 -6.73
N TYR A 118 -1.77 -10.23 -6.13
CA TYR A 118 -1.56 -11.53 -5.50
C TYR A 118 -1.86 -12.72 -6.42
N TYR A 119 -2.21 -12.44 -7.67
CA TYR A 119 -2.36 -13.47 -8.68
C TYR A 119 -1.03 -13.75 -9.37
N GLN A 120 -0.85 -14.99 -9.81
CA GLN A 120 0.24 -15.41 -10.66
C GLN A 120 -0.25 -15.72 -12.08
N ALA A 121 0.63 -15.47 -13.06
CA ALA A 121 0.44 -16.00 -14.41
C ALA A 121 0.47 -17.53 -14.36
N LEU A 122 -0.39 -18.19 -15.15
CA LEU A 122 -0.53 -19.65 -15.11
C LEU A 122 0.80 -20.36 -15.39
N TRP A 123 1.47 -19.96 -16.46
CA TRP A 123 2.73 -20.58 -16.89
C TRP A 123 3.86 -20.38 -15.86
N MET A 124 3.95 -19.20 -15.25
CA MET A 124 4.91 -18.95 -14.17
C MET A 124 4.63 -19.81 -12.95
N HIS A 125 3.34 -19.95 -12.58
CA HIS A 125 2.95 -20.80 -11.47
C HIS A 125 3.23 -22.27 -11.77
N ASP A 126 2.97 -22.75 -12.99
CA ASP A 126 3.21 -24.13 -13.39
C ASP A 126 4.70 -24.51 -13.30
N ASP A 127 5.59 -23.57 -13.59
CA ASP A 127 7.04 -23.73 -13.46
C ASP A 127 7.55 -23.70 -12.00
N LEU A 128 6.70 -23.34 -11.02
CA LEU A 128 7.11 -23.31 -9.61
C LEU A 128 7.31 -24.72 -9.03
N PRO A 129 8.33 -24.91 -8.17
CA PRO A 129 8.48 -26.13 -7.39
C PRO A 129 7.24 -26.46 -6.55
N PRO A 130 6.93 -27.75 -6.31
CA PRO A 130 5.76 -28.16 -5.51
C PRO A 130 5.72 -27.53 -4.11
N THR A 131 6.89 -27.35 -3.48
CA THR A 131 7.03 -26.70 -2.17
C THR A 131 6.56 -25.25 -2.20
N MET A 132 6.93 -24.50 -3.24
CA MET A 132 6.52 -23.10 -3.41
C MET A 132 5.01 -23.00 -3.69
N LYS A 133 4.46 -23.88 -4.53
CA LYS A 133 3.01 -23.98 -4.77
C LYS A 133 2.25 -24.24 -3.45
N PHE A 134 2.79 -25.11 -2.60
CA PHE A 134 2.22 -25.39 -1.28
C PHE A 134 2.27 -24.18 -0.33
N LEU A 135 3.43 -23.50 -0.25
CA LEU A 135 3.56 -22.26 0.54
C LEU A 135 2.59 -21.17 0.08
N LEU A 136 2.46 -20.98 -1.24
CA LEU A 136 1.50 -20.02 -1.80
C LEU A 136 0.06 -20.41 -1.48
N LYS A 137 -0.29 -21.70 -1.49
CA LYS A 137 -1.61 -22.19 -1.06
C LYS A 137 -1.92 -21.83 0.38
N ILE A 138 -0.97 -22.02 1.29
CA ILE A 138 -1.14 -21.61 2.71
C ILE A 138 -1.24 -20.09 2.80
N ASN A 139 -0.32 -19.35 2.17
CA ASN A 139 -0.27 -17.88 2.14
C ASN A 139 -1.54 -17.25 1.55
N ASN A 140 -2.32 -18.00 0.77
CA ASN A 140 -3.57 -17.54 0.19
C ASN A 140 -4.78 -17.67 1.14
N THR A 141 -4.58 -18.19 2.35
CA THR A 141 -5.50 -18.04 3.50
C THR A 141 -5.10 -16.82 4.32
N MET A 142 -6.02 -16.22 5.08
CA MET A 142 -5.69 -15.04 5.87
C MET A 142 -4.71 -15.36 7.01
N ALA A 143 -4.85 -16.50 7.70
CA ALA A 143 -3.89 -16.91 8.73
C ALA A 143 -2.52 -17.19 8.10
N GLY A 144 -2.47 -17.94 6.99
CA GLY A 144 -1.23 -18.18 6.28
C GLY A 144 -0.58 -16.89 5.78
N ARG A 145 -1.37 -15.92 5.27
CA ARG A 145 -0.89 -14.61 4.86
C ARG A 145 -0.30 -13.82 6.02
N PHE A 146 -0.93 -13.87 7.18
CA PHE A 146 -0.44 -13.20 8.38
C PHE A 146 0.96 -13.72 8.78
N PHE A 147 1.18 -15.04 8.77
CA PHE A 147 2.46 -15.62 9.17
C PHE A 147 3.52 -15.63 8.06
N LEU A 148 3.17 -16.11 6.86
CA LEU A 148 4.09 -16.34 5.74
C LEU A 148 4.24 -15.13 4.83
N GLY A 149 3.20 -14.31 4.70
CA GLY A 149 3.12 -13.19 3.76
C GLY A 149 4.31 -12.24 3.87
N PRO A 150 4.65 -11.72 5.08
CA PRO A 150 5.81 -10.85 5.24
C PRO A 150 7.10 -11.44 4.66
N TRP A 151 7.40 -12.71 4.96
CA TRP A 151 8.61 -13.36 4.48
C TRP A 151 8.63 -13.51 2.96
N LEU A 152 7.53 -14.02 2.38
CA LEU A 152 7.41 -14.22 0.94
C LEU A 152 7.51 -12.90 0.18
N SER A 153 6.81 -11.86 0.65
CA SER A 153 6.81 -10.53 0.04
C SER A 153 8.18 -9.84 0.16
N CYS A 154 8.83 -9.88 1.33
CA CYS A 154 10.15 -9.26 1.51
C CYS A 154 11.21 -9.94 0.65
N ILE A 155 11.27 -11.27 0.65
CA ILE A 155 12.25 -12.03 -0.14
C ILE A 155 12.04 -11.79 -1.63
N GLY A 156 10.81 -11.90 -2.11
CA GLY A 156 10.48 -11.65 -3.51
C GLY A 156 10.86 -10.24 -3.95
N PHE A 157 10.51 -9.24 -3.14
CA PHE A 157 10.86 -7.84 -3.39
C PHE A 157 12.37 -7.60 -3.44
N PHE A 158 13.13 -8.10 -2.45
CA PHE A 158 14.58 -7.91 -2.43
C PHE A 158 15.30 -8.59 -3.60
N VAL A 159 14.85 -9.79 -3.99
CA VAL A 159 15.43 -10.50 -5.14
C VAL A 159 15.15 -9.74 -6.44
N ASP A 160 13.91 -9.27 -6.64
CA ASP A 160 13.52 -8.51 -7.83
C ASP A 160 14.30 -7.19 -7.93
N ASP A 161 14.32 -6.41 -6.86
CA ASP A 161 15.02 -5.13 -6.84
C ASP A 161 16.53 -5.29 -6.98
N ALA A 162 17.13 -6.32 -6.37
CA ALA A 162 18.56 -6.61 -6.54
C ALA A 162 18.90 -6.88 -8.01
N ARG A 163 18.07 -7.66 -8.72
CA ARG A 163 18.25 -7.91 -10.16
C ARG A 163 18.19 -6.60 -10.96
N HIS A 164 17.24 -5.73 -10.66
CA HIS A 164 17.13 -4.43 -11.32
C HIS A 164 18.30 -3.49 -11.03
N VAL A 165 18.80 -3.45 -9.79
CA VAL A 165 19.99 -2.67 -9.44
C VAL A 165 21.23 -3.20 -10.15
N ILE A 166 21.42 -4.52 -10.19
CA ILE A 166 22.52 -5.16 -10.92
C ILE A 166 22.42 -4.87 -12.43
N ALA A 167 21.21 -4.85 -12.98
CA ALA A 167 20.95 -4.46 -14.36
C ALA A 167 21.15 -2.95 -14.64
N GLY A 168 21.53 -2.15 -13.65
CA GLY A 168 21.89 -0.74 -13.80
C GLY A 168 20.74 0.25 -13.63
N ASP A 169 19.61 -0.15 -13.02
CA ASP A 169 18.52 0.79 -12.72
C ASP A 169 18.95 1.79 -11.63
N LYS A 170 19.34 2.99 -12.07
CA LYS A 170 19.81 4.08 -11.20
C LYS A 170 18.72 4.61 -10.27
N ALA A 171 17.45 4.54 -10.66
CA ALA A 171 16.35 5.05 -9.84
C ALA A 171 16.10 4.12 -8.64
N ILE A 172 16.08 2.81 -8.88
CA ILE A 172 15.97 1.79 -7.83
C ILE A 172 17.22 1.83 -6.94
N GLY A 173 18.43 1.92 -7.52
CA GLY A 173 19.67 2.06 -6.77
C GLY A 173 19.67 3.29 -5.84
N LYS A 174 19.18 4.44 -6.30
CA LYS A 174 19.03 5.65 -5.47
C LYS A 174 18.02 5.46 -4.34
N ALA A 175 16.90 4.78 -4.59
CA ALA A 175 15.91 4.49 -3.54
C ALA A 175 16.53 3.65 -2.42
N TRP A 176 17.30 2.62 -2.79
CA TRP A 176 18.02 1.77 -1.85
C TRP A 176 19.13 2.50 -1.10
N LEU A 177 19.87 3.39 -1.76
CA LEU A 177 20.88 4.21 -1.10
C LEU A 177 20.26 5.10 0.00
N LEU A 178 19.15 5.77 -0.28
CA LEU A 178 18.45 6.60 0.71
C LEU A 178 17.88 5.77 1.85
N HIS A 179 17.33 4.60 1.54
CA HIS A 179 16.88 3.64 2.55
C HIS A 179 18.02 3.17 3.45
N ALA A 180 19.18 2.86 2.88
CA ALA A 180 20.38 2.46 3.62
C ALA A 180 20.88 3.58 4.54
N ILE A 181 20.82 4.84 4.11
CA ILE A 181 21.13 6.00 4.97
C ILE A 181 20.17 6.08 6.16
N GLY A 182 18.86 5.90 5.92
CA GLY A 182 17.86 5.86 7.00
C GLY A 182 18.09 4.69 7.96
N LEU A 183 18.38 3.50 7.42
CA LEU A 183 18.72 2.30 8.21
C LEU A 183 19.98 2.49 9.06
N ALA A 184 21.00 3.17 8.54
CA ALA A 184 22.22 3.47 9.27
C ALA A 184 21.97 4.36 10.51
N ILE A 185 20.82 5.04 10.58
CA ILE A 185 20.37 5.79 11.75
C ILE A 185 19.48 4.91 12.65
N VAL A 186 18.48 4.23 12.06
CA VAL A 186 17.48 3.45 12.81
C VAL A 186 18.11 2.25 13.53
N VAL A 187 18.97 1.49 12.85
CA VAL A 187 19.52 0.24 13.38
C VAL A 187 20.36 0.48 14.66
N PRO A 188 21.26 1.47 14.72
CA PRO A 188 21.95 1.81 15.96
C PRO A 188 21.03 2.25 17.10
N ILE A 189 19.95 2.99 16.81
CA ILE A 189 18.97 3.38 17.83
C ILE A 189 18.31 2.13 18.43
N VAL A 190 17.91 1.16 17.60
CA VAL A 190 17.33 -0.10 18.09
C VAL A 190 18.36 -0.92 18.89
N GLN A 191 19.54 -1.14 18.33
CA GLN A 191 20.55 -2.04 18.90
C GLN A 191 21.17 -1.47 20.18
N PHE A 192 21.51 -0.19 20.19
CA PHE A 192 22.30 0.45 21.26
C PHE A 192 21.49 1.46 22.06
N GLY A 193 20.57 2.19 21.41
CA GLY A 193 19.70 3.13 22.11
C GLY A 193 18.65 2.43 22.97
N PHE A 194 17.88 1.53 22.36
CA PHE A 194 16.85 0.75 23.07
C PHE A 194 17.45 -0.48 23.76
N GLY A 195 18.58 -1.00 23.27
CA GLY A 195 19.15 -2.26 23.72
C GLY A 195 18.33 -3.48 23.26
N ILE A 196 17.50 -3.34 22.23
CA ILE A 196 16.77 -4.45 21.62
C ILE A 196 17.69 -5.09 20.59
N PRO A 197 18.02 -6.40 20.69
CA PRO A 197 18.77 -7.08 19.64
C PRO A 197 18.06 -6.95 18.29
N VAL A 198 18.78 -6.55 17.25
CA VAL A 198 18.18 -6.30 15.91
C VAL A 198 17.43 -7.52 15.37
N TRP A 199 17.93 -8.73 15.61
CA TRP A 199 17.25 -9.96 15.21
C TRP A 199 15.86 -10.09 15.88
N LEU A 200 15.74 -9.71 17.16
CA LEU A 200 14.48 -9.78 17.89
C LEU A 200 13.50 -8.72 17.38
N TYR A 201 14.03 -7.52 17.08
CA TYR A 201 13.25 -6.45 16.47
C TYR A 201 12.68 -6.85 15.11
N ILE A 202 13.47 -7.57 14.31
CA ILE A 202 13.04 -8.11 13.01
C ILE A 202 11.98 -9.21 13.18
N LEU A 203 12.25 -10.21 14.03
CA LEU A 203 11.39 -11.38 14.18
C LEU A 203 10.05 -11.08 14.84
N VAL A 204 9.95 -10.00 15.63
CA VAL A 204 8.72 -9.67 16.38
C VAL A 204 8.09 -8.37 15.87
N PRO A 205 8.55 -7.14 16.21
CA PRO A 205 7.92 -5.90 15.72
C PRO A 205 7.81 -5.77 14.20
N VAL A 206 8.90 -6.00 13.45
CA VAL A 206 8.89 -5.82 11.99
C VAL A 206 7.98 -6.84 11.35
N TRP A 207 8.14 -8.12 11.69
CA TRP A 207 7.24 -9.17 11.23
C TRP A 207 5.78 -8.85 11.56
N LEU A 208 5.44 -8.54 12.82
CA LEU A 208 4.07 -8.24 13.24
C LEU A 208 3.50 -7.01 12.52
N GLY A 209 4.28 -5.95 12.34
CA GLY A 209 3.86 -4.76 11.62
C GLY A 209 3.51 -5.07 10.16
N GLN A 210 4.35 -5.86 9.48
CA GLN A 210 4.06 -6.34 8.12
C GLN A 210 2.85 -7.27 8.07
N SER A 211 2.71 -8.18 9.05
CA SER A 211 1.57 -9.09 9.16
C SER A 211 0.24 -8.36 9.31
N LEU A 212 0.21 -7.30 10.14
CA LEU A 212 -0.98 -6.46 10.30
C LEU A 212 -1.35 -5.74 9.00
N ILE A 213 -0.37 -5.23 8.26
CA ILE A 213 -0.62 -4.62 6.94
C ILE A 213 -1.10 -5.67 5.94
N ALA A 214 -0.57 -6.89 5.99
CA ALA A 214 -1.01 -7.97 5.12
C ALA A 214 -2.48 -8.37 5.33
N VAL A 215 -3.07 -8.12 6.52
CA VAL A 215 -4.52 -8.29 6.74
C VAL A 215 -5.32 -7.27 5.92
N ARG A 216 -4.83 -6.03 5.82
CA ARG A 216 -5.43 -5.00 4.98
C ARG A 216 -5.40 -5.43 3.53
N THR A 217 -4.21 -5.74 3.02
CA THR A 217 -3.98 -6.03 1.60
C THR A 217 -4.60 -7.35 1.14
N PHE A 218 -4.82 -8.32 2.03
CA PHE A 218 -5.44 -9.60 1.69
C PHE A 218 -6.80 -9.47 0.99
N ALA A 219 -7.59 -8.48 1.38
CA ALA A 219 -8.92 -8.26 0.83
C ALA A 219 -9.00 -7.10 -0.16
N GLU A 220 -7.94 -6.30 -0.31
CA GLU A 220 -7.96 -5.10 -1.15
C GLU A 220 -8.42 -5.40 -2.57
N HIS A 221 -7.95 -6.52 -3.14
CA HIS A 221 -8.20 -6.88 -4.53
C HIS A 221 -8.87 -8.24 -4.77
N GLN A 222 -9.70 -8.29 -5.81
CA GLN A 222 -10.23 -9.51 -6.41
C GLN A 222 -10.30 -9.37 -7.92
N TRP A 223 -10.29 -10.48 -8.65
CA TRP A 223 -10.63 -10.46 -10.06
C TRP A 223 -12.12 -10.16 -10.23
N SER A 224 -12.41 -9.25 -11.15
CA SER A 224 -13.75 -8.96 -11.66
C SER A 224 -13.63 -8.55 -13.12
N GLU A 225 -14.61 -8.93 -13.95
CA GLU A 225 -14.66 -8.50 -15.35
C GLU A 225 -14.76 -6.98 -15.45
N HIS A 226 -15.48 -6.35 -14.51
CA HIS A 226 -15.54 -4.90 -14.36
C HIS A 226 -14.37 -4.42 -13.48
N PRO A 227 -13.46 -3.58 -13.98
CA PRO A 227 -12.31 -3.09 -13.21
C PRO A 227 -12.71 -2.47 -11.86
N GLU A 228 -13.87 -1.81 -11.79
CA GLU A 228 -14.38 -1.20 -10.57
C GLU A 228 -14.75 -2.23 -9.49
N GLY A 229 -15.13 -3.44 -9.90
CA GLY A 229 -15.45 -4.56 -9.00
C GLY A 229 -14.22 -5.21 -8.36
N ARG A 230 -13.01 -4.74 -8.70
CA ARG A 230 -11.76 -5.33 -8.24
C ARG A 230 -11.27 -4.80 -6.90
N THR A 231 -11.76 -3.66 -6.42
CA THR A 231 -11.27 -3.01 -5.20
C THR A 231 -12.32 -2.99 -4.10
N VAL A 232 -11.93 -3.37 -2.89
CA VAL A 232 -12.86 -3.59 -1.76
C VAL A 232 -13.30 -2.30 -1.06
N ILE A 233 -14.45 -2.36 -0.40
CA ILE A 233 -14.86 -1.45 0.67
C ILE A 233 -15.07 -2.27 1.96
N ILE A 234 -14.31 -1.99 3.00
CA ILE A 234 -14.52 -2.54 4.34
C ILE A 234 -15.02 -1.39 5.21
N GLU A 235 -16.23 -1.47 5.74
CA GLU A 235 -16.88 -0.29 6.31
C GLU A 235 -16.37 0.12 7.69
N ARG A 236 -16.75 -0.59 8.76
CA ARG A 236 -16.49 -0.17 10.15
C ARG A 236 -15.57 -1.15 10.85
N SER A 237 -14.33 -0.76 11.14
CA SER A 237 -13.41 -1.61 11.90
C SER A 237 -12.60 -0.83 12.94
N PRO A 238 -12.27 -1.44 14.08
CA PRO A 238 -11.23 -0.90 14.97
C PRO A 238 -9.89 -0.67 14.26
N LEU A 239 -9.59 -1.46 13.22
CA LEU A 239 -8.36 -1.33 12.43
C LEU A 239 -8.38 -0.16 11.44
N SER A 240 -9.54 0.50 11.23
CA SER A 240 -9.65 1.60 10.27
C SER A 240 -8.66 2.73 10.59
N PHE A 241 -8.44 3.05 11.86
CA PHE A 241 -7.44 4.05 12.23
C PHE A 241 -6.02 3.58 11.92
N LEU A 242 -5.67 2.33 12.24
CA LEU A 242 -4.33 1.77 11.96
C LEU A 242 -4.01 1.82 10.45
N PHE A 243 -5.02 1.62 9.61
CA PHE A 243 -4.90 1.64 8.16
C PHE A 243 -5.20 3.01 7.54
N LEU A 244 -5.36 4.06 8.34
CA LEU A 244 -5.69 5.41 7.87
C LEU A 244 -6.89 5.42 6.92
N ASN A 245 -7.96 4.75 7.34
CA ASN A 245 -9.21 4.58 6.58
C ASN A 245 -9.06 3.94 5.19
N ASN A 246 -7.88 3.40 4.85
CA ASN A 246 -7.66 2.72 3.57
C ASN A 246 -8.42 1.38 3.46
N ASN A 247 -9.11 0.98 4.54
CA ASN A 247 -10.17 -0.03 4.48
C ASN A 247 -11.29 0.35 3.50
N LEU A 248 -11.50 1.66 3.23
CA LEU A 248 -12.36 2.18 2.17
C LEU A 248 -11.61 2.23 0.82
N HIS A 249 -10.95 1.13 0.47
CA HIS A 249 -9.90 1.13 -0.56
C HIS A 249 -10.39 1.56 -1.94
N PHE A 250 -11.59 1.16 -2.35
CA PHE A 250 -12.19 1.64 -3.60
C PHE A 250 -12.35 3.17 -3.65
N VAL A 251 -12.78 3.78 -2.53
CA VAL A 251 -12.94 5.24 -2.43
C VAL A 251 -11.56 5.91 -2.54
N HIS A 252 -10.55 5.31 -1.90
CA HIS A 252 -9.17 5.76 -2.00
C HIS A 252 -8.65 5.68 -3.45
N HIS A 253 -8.81 4.56 -4.16
CA HIS A 253 -8.43 4.42 -5.57
C HIS A 253 -9.08 5.47 -6.48
N LYS A 254 -10.36 5.79 -6.26
CA LYS A 254 -11.06 6.83 -7.03
C LYS A 254 -10.66 8.25 -6.64
N THR A 255 -10.14 8.46 -5.44
CA THR A 255 -9.77 9.78 -4.92
C THR A 255 -8.47 9.76 -4.10
N PRO A 256 -7.33 9.38 -4.71
CA PRO A 256 -6.11 9.02 -3.97
C PRO A 256 -5.46 10.17 -3.21
N THR A 257 -5.74 11.42 -3.63
CA THR A 257 -5.23 12.63 -2.97
C THR A 257 -6.14 13.18 -1.88
N VAL A 258 -7.19 12.43 -1.49
CA VAL A 258 -8.04 12.79 -0.35
C VAL A 258 -7.42 12.26 0.92
N ALA A 259 -7.11 13.18 1.83
CA ALA A 259 -6.49 12.82 3.11
C ALA A 259 -7.31 11.78 3.89
N TRP A 260 -6.61 10.85 4.53
CA TRP A 260 -7.17 9.68 5.20
C TRP A 260 -8.35 9.98 6.14
N TYR A 261 -8.29 11.07 6.91
CA TYR A 261 -9.31 11.45 7.90
C TYR A 261 -10.60 11.99 7.25
N ARG A 262 -10.59 12.26 5.94
CA ARG A 262 -11.76 12.70 5.16
C ARG A 262 -12.46 11.56 4.42
N LEU A 263 -11.77 10.43 4.20
CA LEU A 263 -12.34 9.25 3.52
C LEU A 263 -13.65 8.75 4.15
N PRO A 264 -13.78 8.63 5.49
CA PRO A 264 -15.03 8.16 6.09
C PRO A 264 -16.23 9.05 5.78
N LYS A 265 -16.04 10.37 5.79
CA LYS A 265 -17.10 11.32 5.44
C LYS A 265 -17.46 11.22 3.95
N LEU A 266 -16.45 11.16 3.08
CA LEU A 266 -16.65 11.03 1.63
C LEU A 266 -17.42 9.76 1.27
N PHE A 267 -17.15 8.67 1.97
CA PHE A 267 -17.89 7.42 1.84
C PHE A 267 -19.32 7.57 2.38
N ALA A 268 -19.48 8.04 3.62
CA ALA A 268 -20.78 8.14 4.28
C ALA A 268 -21.77 9.04 3.52
N ASP A 269 -21.29 10.15 2.95
CA ASP A 269 -22.13 11.10 2.21
C ASP A 269 -22.77 10.48 0.94
N ARG A 270 -22.16 9.43 0.37
CA ARG A 270 -22.59 8.78 -0.89
C ARG A 270 -22.46 7.25 -0.87
N ARG A 271 -22.72 6.63 0.29
CA ARG A 271 -22.43 5.21 0.53
C ARG A 271 -22.96 4.28 -0.56
N ASP A 272 -24.24 4.42 -0.91
CA ASP A 272 -24.88 3.51 -1.87
C ASP A 272 -24.38 3.73 -3.31
N GLU A 273 -23.92 4.93 -3.64
CA GLU A 273 -23.26 5.20 -4.92
C GLU A 273 -21.92 4.47 -5.02
N TRP A 274 -21.08 4.57 -3.97
CA TRP A 274 -19.80 3.87 -3.91
C TRP A 274 -19.96 2.35 -4.01
N LEU A 275 -20.94 1.78 -3.33
CA LEU A 275 -21.22 0.34 -3.39
C LEU A 275 -21.76 -0.12 -4.75
N ARG A 276 -22.58 0.70 -5.42
CA ARG A 276 -22.97 0.39 -6.80
C ARG A 276 -21.79 0.47 -7.75
N MET A 277 -20.93 1.47 -7.59
CA MET A 277 -19.75 1.65 -8.44
C MET A 277 -18.77 0.48 -8.33
N ASN A 278 -18.52 -0.05 -7.13
CA ASN A 278 -17.58 -1.16 -6.93
C ASN A 278 -18.23 -2.56 -7.07
N ASN A 279 -19.40 -2.63 -7.72
CA ASN A 279 -20.16 -3.85 -7.93
C ASN A 279 -20.49 -4.63 -6.64
N GLY A 280 -20.66 -3.92 -5.52
CA GLY A 280 -21.00 -4.48 -4.23
C GLY A 280 -19.87 -5.24 -3.52
N TYR A 281 -18.61 -5.09 -3.95
CA TYR A 281 -17.48 -5.76 -3.31
C TYR A 281 -17.16 -5.12 -1.95
N ALA A 282 -17.90 -5.54 -0.92
CA ALA A 282 -17.81 -4.95 0.40
C ALA A 282 -17.94 -5.94 1.55
N TYR A 283 -17.32 -5.59 2.68
CA TYR A 283 -17.43 -6.31 3.94
C TYR A 283 -17.78 -5.35 5.08
N PRO A 284 -18.55 -5.80 6.09
CA PRO A 284 -18.90 -4.92 7.20
C PRO A 284 -17.68 -4.55 8.05
N ASN A 285 -16.71 -5.46 8.20
CA ASN A 285 -15.49 -5.28 8.99
C ASN A 285 -14.44 -6.38 8.69
N TYR A 286 -13.21 -6.20 9.17
CA TYR A 286 -12.15 -7.21 9.04
C TYR A 286 -12.44 -8.51 9.80
N PHE A 287 -13.29 -8.50 10.84
CA PHE A 287 -13.66 -9.74 11.54
C PHE A 287 -14.49 -10.68 10.66
N ALA A 288 -15.37 -10.14 9.81
CA ALA A 288 -16.11 -10.91 8.81
C ALA A 288 -15.15 -11.56 7.80
N LEU A 289 -14.12 -10.83 7.37
CA LEU A 289 -13.07 -11.38 6.50
C LEU A 289 -12.27 -12.49 7.18
N ILE A 290 -11.83 -12.29 8.42
CA ILE A 290 -11.13 -13.32 9.21
C ILE A 290 -12.01 -14.56 9.35
N LYS A 291 -13.28 -14.40 9.74
CA LYS A 291 -14.22 -15.52 9.90
C LYS A 291 -14.41 -16.31 8.60
N ALA A 292 -14.45 -15.62 7.46
CA ALA A 292 -14.64 -16.25 6.16
C ALA A 292 -13.37 -16.92 5.60
N TYR A 293 -12.19 -16.33 5.86
CA TYR A 293 -10.95 -16.66 5.13
C TYR A 293 -9.75 -16.99 6.01
N ALA A 294 -9.88 -17.10 7.34
CA ALA A 294 -8.78 -17.47 8.24
C ALA A 294 -8.02 -18.70 7.71
N PHE A 295 -8.76 -19.73 7.31
CA PHE A 295 -8.20 -21.00 6.82
C PHE A 295 -8.73 -21.41 5.44
N LYS A 296 -9.39 -20.47 4.74
CA LYS A 296 -9.94 -20.68 3.39
C LYS A 296 -9.32 -19.67 2.44
N ALA A 297 -8.94 -20.13 1.25
CA ALA A 297 -8.47 -19.23 0.21
C ALA A 297 -9.60 -18.30 -0.24
N LYS A 298 -9.31 -17.00 -0.35
CA LYS A 298 -10.25 -16.01 -0.86
C LYS A 298 -10.37 -16.10 -2.38
N GLU A 299 -9.22 -16.10 -3.06
CA GLU A 299 -9.08 -16.13 -4.52
C GLU A 299 -8.27 -17.36 -4.96
N PRO A 300 -8.31 -17.77 -6.23
CA PRO A 300 -7.29 -18.68 -6.76
C PRO A 300 -5.91 -17.99 -6.80
N ILE A 301 -4.83 -18.76 -6.67
CA ILE A 301 -3.45 -18.23 -6.81
C ILE A 301 -3.20 -17.81 -8.25
N VAL A 302 -3.59 -18.66 -9.21
CA VAL A 302 -3.45 -18.35 -10.63
C VAL A 302 -4.57 -17.42 -11.04
N HIS A 303 -4.23 -16.39 -11.81
CA HIS A 303 -5.22 -15.48 -12.34
C HIS A 303 -6.26 -16.24 -13.19
N PRO A 304 -7.57 -16.06 -12.95
CA PRO A 304 -8.61 -16.86 -13.60
C PRO A 304 -8.69 -16.61 -15.12
N VAL A 305 -8.41 -15.38 -15.56
CA VAL A 305 -8.61 -14.96 -16.98
C VAL A 305 -7.33 -14.49 -17.68
N LEU A 306 -6.60 -13.52 -17.12
CA LEU A 306 -5.37 -12.94 -17.69
C LEU A 306 -4.14 -13.87 -17.57
N ARG A 307 -3.13 -13.61 -18.40
CA ARG A 307 -1.77 -14.20 -18.37
C ARG A 307 -1.74 -15.73 -18.31
N ARG A 308 -2.62 -16.36 -19.09
CA ARG A 308 -2.75 -17.83 -19.17
C ARG A 308 -1.64 -18.49 -20.00
N ARG A 309 -0.98 -17.75 -20.88
CA ARG A 309 0.12 -18.21 -21.73
C ARG A 309 1.26 -17.17 -21.73
N PRO A 310 2.51 -17.56 -22.05
CA PRO A 310 3.59 -16.61 -22.26
C PRO A 310 3.24 -15.66 -23.41
N GLU A 311 3.30 -14.36 -23.15
CA GLU A 311 3.10 -13.33 -24.17
C GLU A 311 4.43 -12.62 -24.42
N PRO A 312 4.81 -12.30 -25.67
CA PRO A 312 5.97 -11.48 -25.93
C PRO A 312 5.79 -10.14 -25.20
N GLY A 313 6.74 -9.78 -24.34
CA GLY A 313 6.67 -8.57 -23.54
C GLY A 313 6.43 -7.35 -24.43
N ARG A 314 5.22 -6.78 -24.39
CA ARG A 314 4.97 -5.47 -24.97
C ARG A 314 5.60 -4.44 -24.04
N ALA A 315 6.73 -3.88 -24.45
CA ALA A 315 7.26 -2.68 -23.82
C ALA A 315 6.13 -1.65 -23.72
N PHE A 316 5.91 -1.14 -22.51
CA PHE A 316 4.93 -0.11 -22.23
C PHE A 316 5.13 1.08 -23.18
N LYS A 317 4.17 1.28 -24.10
CA LYS A 317 3.97 2.56 -24.78
C LYS A 317 2.80 3.23 -24.07
N PRO A 318 3.01 4.28 -23.26
CA PRO A 318 1.89 5.09 -22.83
C PRO A 318 1.20 5.60 -24.10
N ARG A 319 -0.13 5.47 -24.18
CA ARG A 319 -0.90 6.24 -25.15
C ARG A 319 -0.79 7.71 -24.74
N ILE A 320 0.26 8.39 -25.20
CA ILE A 320 0.40 9.84 -25.07
C ILE A 320 -0.66 10.46 -25.98
N ARG A 321 -1.89 10.60 -25.49
CA ARG A 321 -2.79 11.61 -26.02
C ARG A 321 -2.48 12.91 -25.27
N ALA A 322 -1.76 13.78 -25.99
CA ALA A 322 -1.47 15.20 -25.75
C ALA A 322 0.05 15.48 -25.69
N ARG A 323 0.58 16.01 -26.79
CA ARG A 323 1.79 16.84 -26.77
C ARG A 323 1.45 18.11 -25.99
N SER A 324 2.06 18.30 -24.82
CA SER A 324 2.19 19.60 -24.18
C SER A 324 3.09 20.48 -25.05
N ILE A 325 2.63 21.67 -25.42
CA ILE A 325 3.41 22.68 -26.18
C ILE A 325 4.18 23.61 -25.21
N SER A 326 4.40 23.21 -23.96
CA SER A 326 5.28 23.94 -23.04
C SER A 326 6.28 22.98 -22.43
N GLY A 327 7.54 23.09 -22.87
CA GLY A 327 8.66 22.39 -22.25
C GLY A 327 8.78 22.75 -20.77
N LEU A 328 9.11 21.73 -19.95
CA LEU A 328 9.21 21.69 -18.48
C LEU A 328 7.91 21.23 -17.77
N GLY A 329 7.92 19.97 -17.33
CA GLY A 329 6.95 19.42 -16.36
C GLY A 329 6.42 18.03 -16.72
N SER A 330 6.56 17.07 -15.80
CA SER A 330 5.91 15.75 -15.84
C SER A 330 4.39 15.93 -15.88
N ALA A 331 3.74 15.42 -16.94
CA ALA A 331 2.32 15.60 -17.18
C ALA A 331 1.45 14.98 -16.05
N PRO A 332 0.40 15.68 -15.58
CA PRO A 332 -0.57 15.10 -14.66
C PRO A 332 -1.50 14.11 -15.37
N VAL A 333 -1.83 13.01 -14.70
CA VAL A 333 -2.80 12.00 -15.15
C VAL A 333 -4.21 12.63 -15.16
N PRO A 334 -5.00 12.55 -16.24
CA PRO A 334 -6.34 13.13 -16.28
C PRO A 334 -7.32 12.34 -15.39
N ALA A 335 -8.17 13.07 -14.66
CA ALA A 335 -9.11 12.53 -13.67
C ALA A 335 -10.51 12.19 -14.23
N GLU A 336 -10.68 12.04 -15.54
CA GLU A 336 -11.98 11.67 -16.12
C GLU A 336 -11.82 10.66 -17.27
N PRO A 337 -12.67 9.62 -17.33
CA PRO A 337 -12.69 8.70 -18.46
C PRO A 337 -13.28 9.40 -19.71
N PRO A 338 -12.72 9.17 -20.90
CA PRO A 338 -13.25 9.72 -22.14
C PRO A 338 -14.64 9.12 -22.43
N LYS A 339 -15.60 9.99 -22.77
CA LYS A 339 -16.82 9.57 -23.46
C LYS A 339 -16.47 9.34 -24.92
N GLU A 340 -16.30 8.07 -25.28
CA GLU A 340 -16.66 7.42 -26.56
C GLU A 340 -16.18 5.97 -26.57
#